data_AF-A0A2W5NBI7-F1
#
_entry.id   AF-A0A2W5NBI7-F1
#
_cell.length_a   1.000
_cell.length_b   1.000
_cell.length_c   1.000
_cell.angle_alpha   90.00
_cell.angle_beta   90.00
_cell.angle_gamma   90.00
#
_symmetry.space_group_name_H-M   'P 1'
#
loop_
_entity.id
_entity.type
_entity.pdbx_description
1 polymer ?
#
loop_
_entity_poly.entity_id
_entity_poly.type
_entity_poly.pdbx_seq_one_letter_code
_entity_poly.pdbx_strand_id
1 'polypeptide(L)'
;MKGCRSLVHAAAHTSHGPETPEHVQVNVEGTRAIFAMARQAGVRRAVQVSTESVLLDGRALVNVDENRAMPSRFPGAYSRTKSVAALKALPQVALISSPSTGT
;
A
#
# COMPACT_ATOMS: atom_id res chain seq x y z
N MET A 1 13.59 10.94 -10.45
CA MET A 1 13.78 11.28 -9.02
C MET A 1 15.24 11.62 -8.72
N LYS A 2 15.84 12.51 -9.52
CA LYS A 2 17.28 12.85 -9.38
C LYS A 2 17.51 13.55 -8.03
N GLY A 3 18.49 13.09 -7.25
CA GLY A 3 18.84 13.67 -5.95
C GLY A 3 17.97 13.24 -4.77
N CYS A 4 16.92 12.41 -4.98
CA CYS A 4 16.08 11.94 -3.89
C CYS A 4 16.76 10.81 -3.10
N ARG A 5 16.88 10.96 -1.77
CA ARG A 5 17.35 9.89 -0.88
C ARG A 5 16.24 8.91 -0.47
N SER A 6 15.00 9.38 -0.45
CA SER A 6 13.85 8.62 0.04
C SER A 6 12.56 9.00 -0.70
N LEU A 7 11.61 8.06 -0.75
CA LEU A 7 10.26 8.26 -1.29
C LEU A 7 9.24 8.12 -0.15
N VAL A 8 8.29 9.05 -0.07
CA VAL A 8 7.04 8.88 0.68
C VAL A 8 5.90 8.99 -0.31
N HIS A 9 5.16 7.90 -0.53
CA HIS A 9 4.01 7.87 -1.42
C HIS A 9 2.71 7.91 -0.62
N ALA A 10 2.14 9.12 -0.54
CA ALA A 10 0.87 9.39 0.16
C ALA A 10 -0.31 9.67 -0.79
N ALA A 11 -0.06 9.90 -2.08
CA ALA A 11 -1.12 10.16 -3.05
C ALA A 11 -2.05 8.95 -3.18
N ALA A 12 -3.35 9.18 -3.15
CA ALA A 12 -4.38 8.17 -3.28
C ALA A 12 -5.70 8.79 -3.75
N HIS A 13 -6.51 7.99 -4.44
CA HIS A 13 -7.94 8.23 -4.59
C HIS A 13 -8.67 7.63 -3.39
N THR A 14 -9.29 8.46 -2.56
CA THR A 14 -9.82 8.09 -1.22
C THR A 14 -11.35 8.04 -1.15
N SER A 15 -12.06 8.18 -2.28
CA SER A 15 -13.51 8.07 -2.30
C SER A 15 -13.97 6.67 -1.86
N HIS A 16 -15.05 6.63 -1.07
CA HIS A 16 -15.69 5.41 -0.61
C HIS A 16 -16.93 5.05 -1.46
N GLY A 17 -17.15 5.76 -2.57
CA GLY A 17 -18.23 5.49 -3.51
C GLY A 17 -17.99 4.24 -4.38
N PRO A 18 -18.83 4.03 -5.40
CA PRO A 18 -18.65 2.97 -6.39
C PRO A 18 -17.25 3.02 -7.02
N GLU A 19 -16.76 1.85 -7.42
CA GLU A 19 -15.46 1.77 -8.08
C GLU A 19 -15.48 2.51 -9.42
N THR A 20 -14.48 3.37 -9.61
CA THR A 20 -14.18 4.04 -10.88
C THR A 20 -12.80 3.59 -11.37
N PRO A 21 -12.53 3.66 -12.69
CA PRO A 21 -11.19 3.37 -13.23
C PRO A 21 -10.07 4.18 -12.57
N GLU A 22 -10.38 5.39 -12.10
CA GLU A 22 -9.43 6.28 -11.40
C GLU A 22 -8.90 5.67 -10.10
N HIS A 23 -9.70 4.86 -9.38
CA HIS A 23 -9.21 4.18 -8.17
C HIS A 23 -8.03 3.25 -8.51
N VAL A 24 -8.17 2.46 -9.57
CA VAL A 24 -7.11 1.55 -10.02
C VAL A 24 -5.94 2.34 -10.58
N GLN A 25 -6.19 3.33 -11.41
CA GLN A 25 -5.14 4.13 -12.03
C GLN A 25 -4.28 4.87 -10.99
N VAL A 26 -4.91 5.54 -10.03
CA VAL A 26 -4.20 6.31 -9.00
C VAL A 26 -3.57 5.37 -7.97
N ASN A 27 -4.35 4.49 -7.35
CA ASN A 27 -3.86 3.71 -6.22
C ASN A 27 -2.95 2.57 -6.66
N VAL A 28 -3.30 1.83 -7.71
CA VAL A 28 -2.56 0.61 -8.10
C VAL A 28 -1.45 0.95 -9.08
N GLU A 29 -1.79 1.53 -10.23
CA GLU A 29 -0.80 1.80 -11.29
C GLU A 29 0.13 2.94 -10.90
N GLY A 30 -0.37 3.98 -10.24
CA GLY A 30 0.45 5.06 -9.67
C GLY A 30 1.49 4.53 -8.68
N THR A 31 1.08 3.65 -7.76
CA THR A 31 2.01 3.00 -6.82
C THR A 31 3.06 2.16 -7.54
N ARG A 32 2.65 1.31 -8.50
CA ARG A 32 3.58 0.51 -9.28
C ARG A 32 4.62 1.38 -10.00
N ALA A 33 4.17 2.46 -10.63
CA ALA A 33 5.02 3.36 -11.40
C ALA A 33 6.02 4.10 -10.50
N ILE A 34 5.57 4.71 -9.40
CA ILE A 34 6.44 5.52 -8.55
C ILE A 34 7.49 4.68 -7.83
N PHE A 35 7.14 3.46 -7.40
CA PHE A 35 8.10 2.55 -6.79
C PHE A 35 9.12 1.99 -7.80
N ALA A 36 8.68 1.68 -9.03
CA ALA A 36 9.60 1.28 -10.10
C ALA A 36 10.59 2.41 -10.44
N MET A 37 10.11 3.66 -10.54
CA MET A 37 10.96 4.82 -10.76
C MET A 37 11.92 5.09 -9.60
N ALA A 38 11.47 4.93 -8.35
CA ALA A 38 12.31 5.07 -7.17
C ALA A 38 13.45 4.06 -7.17
N ARG A 39 13.15 2.80 -7.49
CA ARG A 39 14.14 1.74 -7.64
C ARG A 39 15.16 2.06 -8.73
N GLN A 40 14.70 2.49 -9.92
CA GLN A 40 15.58 2.88 -11.03
C GLN A 40 16.47 4.09 -10.69
N ALA A 41 15.96 5.04 -9.90
CA ALA A 41 16.70 6.22 -9.47
C ALA A 41 17.65 5.97 -8.30
N GLY A 42 17.75 4.73 -7.78
CA GLY A 42 18.62 4.39 -6.66
C GLY A 42 18.11 4.92 -5.31
N VAL A 43 16.81 5.21 -5.18
CA VAL A 43 16.21 5.62 -3.91
C VAL A 43 16.32 4.45 -2.91
N ARG A 44 16.97 4.69 -1.78
CA ARG A 44 17.34 3.64 -0.81
C ARG A 44 16.25 3.29 0.19
N ARG A 45 15.24 4.15 0.36
CA ARG A 45 14.15 3.98 1.33
C ARG A 45 12.84 4.49 0.72
N ALA A 46 11.78 3.70 0.85
CA ALA A 46 10.45 4.09 0.40
C ALA A 46 9.41 3.76 1.47
N VAL A 47 8.44 4.65 1.65
CA VAL A 47 7.28 4.46 2.52
C VAL A 47 6.03 4.59 1.67
N GLN A 48 5.21 3.54 1.64
CA GLN A 48 3.84 3.60 1.14
C GLN A 48 2.92 3.94 2.31
N VAL A 49 2.20 5.06 2.23
CA VAL A 49 1.12 5.32 3.19
C VAL A 49 -0.06 4.42 2.83
N SER A 50 -0.45 3.54 3.75
CA SER A 50 -1.58 2.61 3.59
C SER A 50 -2.75 3.01 4.51
N THR A 51 -3.68 2.11 4.73
CA THR A 51 -4.88 2.28 5.57
C THR A 51 -5.20 0.95 6.22
N GLU A 52 -5.70 0.97 7.45
CA GLU A 52 -6.31 -0.15 8.16
C GLU A 52 -7.46 -0.81 7.37
N SER A 53 -8.11 -0.04 6.49
CA SER A 53 -9.21 -0.55 5.66
C SER A 53 -8.79 -1.67 4.70
N VAL A 54 -7.49 -1.85 4.44
CA VAL A 54 -6.98 -3.05 3.72
C VAL A 54 -7.21 -4.35 4.48
N LEU A 55 -7.58 -4.27 5.76
CA LEU A 55 -7.97 -5.42 6.59
C LEU A 55 -9.50 -5.57 6.69
N LEU A 56 -10.31 -4.58 6.28
CA LEU A 56 -11.77 -4.65 6.43
C LEU A 56 -12.39 -5.71 5.52
N ASP A 57 -13.16 -6.62 6.13
CA ASP A 57 -13.93 -7.69 5.46
C ASP A 57 -15.45 -7.39 5.45
N GLY A 58 -15.84 -6.16 5.79
CA GLY A 58 -17.23 -5.74 5.96
C GLY A 58 -17.72 -5.75 7.42
N ARG A 59 -16.88 -6.16 8.37
CA ARG A 59 -17.12 -6.03 9.81
C ARG A 59 -16.16 -5.03 10.43
N ALA A 60 -16.51 -4.52 11.62
CA ALA A 60 -15.64 -3.64 12.38
C ALA A 60 -14.30 -4.34 12.72
N LEU A 61 -13.20 -3.61 12.62
CA LEU A 61 -11.91 -4.03 13.17
C LEU A 61 -11.93 -3.79 14.68
N VAL A 62 -11.79 -4.85 15.48
CA VAL A 62 -11.76 -4.78 16.94
C VAL A 62 -10.52 -5.49 17.43
N ASN A 63 -9.63 -4.78 18.12
CA ASN A 63 -8.37 -5.31 18.66
C ASN A 63 -7.55 -6.12 17.62
N VAL A 64 -7.46 -5.60 16.40
CA VAL A 64 -6.72 -6.19 15.27
C VAL A 64 -5.31 -5.59 15.19
N ASP A 65 -4.34 -6.40 14.78
CA ASP A 65 -2.96 -5.99 14.48
C ASP A 65 -2.58 -6.26 13.00
N GLU A 66 -1.32 -5.96 12.65
CA GLU A 66 -0.76 -6.13 11.32
C GLU A 66 -0.54 -7.61 10.90
N ASN A 67 -0.65 -8.56 11.83
CA ASN A 67 -0.55 -9.99 11.52
C ASN A 67 -1.85 -10.53 10.93
N ARG A 68 -2.95 -9.77 10.98
CA ARG A 68 -4.21 -10.17 10.35
C ARG A 68 -4.05 -10.27 8.83
N ALA A 69 -4.45 -11.42 8.30
CA ALA A 69 -4.48 -11.62 6.85
C ALA A 69 -5.42 -10.62 6.16
N MET A 70 -5.00 -10.13 5.00
CA MET A 70 -5.88 -9.36 4.13
C MET A 70 -7.06 -10.25 3.69
N PRO A 71 -8.30 -9.72 3.68
CA PRO A 71 -9.47 -10.50 3.31
C PRO A 71 -9.54 -10.74 1.79
N SER A 72 -10.35 -11.72 1.40
CA SER A 72 -10.63 -12.00 -0.02
C SER A 72 -11.73 -11.11 -0.61
N ARG A 73 -12.53 -10.45 0.24
CA ARG A 73 -13.59 -9.51 -0.14
C ARG A 73 -13.45 -8.23 0.68
N PHE A 74 -13.64 -7.10 0.02
CA PHE A 74 -13.49 -5.77 0.60
C PHE A 74 -14.83 -5.02 0.59
N PRO A 75 -15.07 -4.11 1.55
CA PRO A 75 -16.30 -3.33 1.62
C PRO A 75 -16.43 -2.30 0.49
N GLY A 76 -15.32 -1.91 -0.17
CA GLY A 76 -15.35 -0.91 -1.23
C GLY A 76 -14.06 -0.81 -2.05
N ALA A 77 -14.13 0.00 -3.10
CA ALA A 77 -13.09 0.20 -4.09
C ALA A 77 -11.79 0.74 -3.48
N TYR A 78 -11.90 1.67 -2.53
CA TYR A 78 -10.74 2.24 -1.83
C TYR A 78 -9.93 1.15 -1.11
N SER A 79 -10.56 0.39 -0.21
CA SER A 79 -9.92 -0.70 0.54
C SER A 79 -9.28 -1.74 -0.38
N ARG A 80 -10.02 -2.16 -1.41
CA ARG A 80 -9.55 -3.13 -2.41
C ARG A 80 -8.31 -2.60 -3.14
N THR A 81 -8.37 -1.40 -3.70
CA THR A 81 -7.27 -0.84 -4.51
C THR A 81 -6.05 -0.47 -3.66
N LYS A 82 -6.23 -0.07 -2.40
CA LYS A 82 -5.12 0.13 -1.45
C LYS A 82 -4.45 -1.19 -1.04
N SER A 83 -5.21 -2.26 -0.86
CA SER A 83 -4.65 -3.60 -0.62
C SER A 83 -3.79 -4.05 -1.81
N VAL A 84 -4.31 -3.92 -3.04
CA VAL A 84 -3.56 -4.26 -4.26
C VAL A 84 -2.32 -3.38 -4.40
N ALA A 85 -2.42 -2.08 -4.14
CA ALA A 85 -1.29 -1.14 -4.18
C ALA A 85 -0.15 -1.57 -3.24
N ALA A 86 -0.48 -1.96 -2.00
CA ALA A 86 0.51 -2.46 -1.05
C ALA A 86 1.25 -3.68 -1.60
N LEU A 87 0.53 -4.66 -2.15
CA LEU A 87 1.13 -5.85 -2.78
C LEU A 87 2.03 -5.51 -3.98
N LYS A 88 1.70 -4.47 -4.76
CA LYS A 88 2.55 -4.00 -5.88
C LYS A 88 3.82 -3.28 -5.42
N ALA A 89 3.80 -2.65 -4.25
CA ALA A 89 4.96 -1.98 -3.69
C ALA A 89 6.00 -2.99 -3.16
N LEU A 90 5.57 -4.09 -2.52
CA LEU A 90 6.45 -5.10 -1.89
C LEU A 90 7.61 -5.59 -2.76
N PRO A 91 7.42 -6.07 -4.01
CA PRO A 91 8.55 -6.55 -4.83
C PRO A 91 9.52 -5.44 -5.27
N GLN A 92 9.18 -4.17 -5.06
CA GLN A 92 10.02 -3.03 -5.45
C GLN A 92 10.90 -2.53 -4.29
N VAL A 93 10.69 -3.03 -3.07
CA VAL A 93 11.43 -2.67 -1.86
C VAL A 93 11.99 -3.93 -1.22
N ALA A 94 13.27 -3.94 -0.85
CA ALA A 94 13.77 -4.97 0.05
C ALA A 94 13.05 -4.82 1.40
N LEU A 95 12.32 -5.86 1.82
CA LEU A 95 11.69 -5.88 3.14
C LEU A 95 12.79 -5.79 4.20
N ILE A 96 12.77 -4.73 5.00
CA ILE A 96 13.56 -4.67 6.22
C ILE A 96 12.79 -5.51 7.23
N SER A 97 13.12 -6.79 7.33
CA SER A 97 12.65 -7.62 8.43
C SER A 97 13.20 -7.03 9.73
N SER A 98 12.35 -6.53 10.61
CA SER A 98 12.76 -6.23 11.98
C SER A 98 13.28 -7.53 12.61
N PRO A 99 14.41 -7.53 13.33
CA PRO A 99 14.77 -8.70 14.13
C PRO A 99 13.65 -8.92 15.15
N SER A 100 13.05 -10.11 15.14
CA SER A 100 12.11 -10.52 16.18
C SER A 100 12.82 -10.36 17.53
N THR A 101 12.35 -9.44 18.36
CA THR A 101 12.74 -9.41 19.77
C THR A 101 12.12 -10.65 20.41
N GLY A 102 12.87 -11.75 20.41
CA GLY A 102 12.54 -12.93 21.19
C GLY A 102 12.54 -12.53 22.67
N THR A 103 11.39 -12.72 23.30
CA THR A 103 11.25 -12.79 24.76
C THR A 103 11.64 -14.17 25.23
#